data_AF-A0A6J6ECW3-F1
#
_entry.id   AF-A0A6J6ECW3-F1
#
_cell.length_a   1.000
_cell.length_b   1.000
_cell.length_c   1.000
_cell.angle_alpha   90.00
_cell.angle_beta   90.00
_cell.angle_gamma   90.00
#
_symmetry.space_group_name_H-M   'P 1'
#
loop_
_entity.id
_entity.type
_entity.pdbx_description
1 polymer ?
#
loop_
_entity_poly.entity_id
_entity_poly.type
_entity_poly.pdbx_seq_one_letter_code
_entity_poly.pdbx_strand_id
1 'polypeptide(L)' 'MHLLRPPVGEWVGMRTGSYYGPVGSGLAESALFDEHGRVGRSCQSLFVDAR' A
#
# COMPACT_ATOMS: atom_id res chain seq x y z
N MET A 1 3.81 4.02 7.02
CA MET A 1 2.54 3.29 7.14
C MET A 1 1.65 4.03 8.13
N HIS A 2 0.36 4.18 7.83
CA HIS A 2 -0.59 4.87 8.71
C HIS A 2 -1.80 3.97 8.96
N LEU A 3 -2.07 3.67 10.23
CA LEU A 3 -3.20 2.84 10.66
C LEU A 3 -4.26 3.72 11.32
N LEU A 4 -5.51 3.48 10.96
CA LEU A 4 -6.68 4.09 11.60
C LEU A 4 -7.05 3.33 12.89
N ARG A 5 -6.85 2.01 12.87
CA ARG A 5 -7.07 1.09 13.98
C ARG A 5 -6.18 -0.15 13.82
N PRO A 6 -5.93 -0.92 14.89
CA PRO A 6 -5.28 -2.22 14.77
C PRO A 6 -6.11 -3.17 13.88
N PRO A 7 -5.47 -3.97 13.01
CA PRO A 7 -6.14 -5.05 12.29
C PRO A 7 -6.51 -6.18 13.26
N VAL A 8 -7.60 -6.89 12.95
CA VAL A 8 -8.06 -8.08 13.68
C VAL A 8 -8.31 -9.25 12.74
N GLY A 9 -8.28 -10.46 13.27
CA GLY A 9 -8.37 -11.69 12.48
C GLY A 9 -7.00 -12.13 11.97
N GLU A 10 -7.00 -13.22 11.21
CA GLU A 10 -5.76 -13.88 10.73
C GLU A 10 -5.18 -13.20 9.49
N TRP A 11 -6.01 -12.48 8.73
CA TRP A 11 -5.64 -11.97 7.41
C TRP A 11 -5.74 -10.45 7.30
N VAL A 12 -4.80 -9.88 6.55
CA VAL A 12 -4.85 -8.49 6.09
C VAL A 12 -4.98 -8.50 4.57
N GLY A 13 -6.12 -8.01 4.08
CA GLY A 13 -6.35 -7.75 2.66
C GLY A 13 -5.68 -6.46 2.21
N MET A 14 -5.23 -6.42 0.96
CA MET A 14 -4.61 -5.25 0.35
C MET A 14 -5.21 -4.96 -1.01
N ARG A 15 -5.62 -3.71 -1.23
CA ARG A 15 -5.92 -3.19 -2.57
C ARG A 15 -4.84 -2.18 -2.93
N THR A 16 -4.05 -2.52 -3.94
CA THR A 16 -2.79 -1.82 -4.24
C THR A 16 -2.80 -1.22 -5.64
N GLY A 17 -2.13 -0.09 -5.78
CA GLY A 17 -1.79 0.52 -7.07
C GLY A 17 -0.36 1.05 -7.05
N SER A 18 0.28 1.02 -8.22
CA SER A 18 1.60 1.59 -8.43
C SER A 18 1.54 2.68 -9.49
N TYR A 19 2.26 3.77 -9.25
CA TYR A 19 2.36 4.93 -10.12
C TYR A 19 3.84 5.17 -10.42
N TYR A 20 4.18 5.29 -11.70
CA TYR A 20 5.56 5.44 -12.16
C TYR A 20 5.77 6.78 -12.85
N GLY A 21 6.78 7.51 -12.41
CA GLY A 21 7.24 8.75 -13.01
C GLY A 21 8.24 8.50 -14.14
N PRO A 22 8.50 9.52 -14.98
CA PRO A 22 9.28 9.38 -16.21
C PRO A 22 10.78 9.16 -15.98
N VAL A 23 11.29 9.43 -14.78
CA VAL A 23 12.73 9.35 -14.42
C VAL A 23 13.03 8.22 -13.44
N GLY A 24 12.19 7.19 -13.42
CA GLY A 24 12.33 6.02 -12.55
C GLY A 24 11.84 6.22 -11.11
N SER A 25 11.47 7.44 -10.70
CA SER A 25 10.75 7.63 -9.44
C SER A 25 9.36 7.00 -9.51
N GLY A 26 8.88 6.44 -8.41
CA GLY A 26 7.54 5.86 -8.35
C GLY A 26 6.94 5.88 -6.95
N LEU A 27 5.66 5.50 -6.88
CA LEU A 27 4.91 5.38 -5.65
C LEU A 27 4.09 4.08 -5.69
N ALA A 28 4.26 3.22 -4.69
CA ALA A 28 3.29 2.18 -4.39
C ALA A 28 2.38 2.67 -3.27
N GLU A 29 1.06 2.53 -3.44
CA GLU A 29 0.11 2.70 -2.35
C GLU A 29 -0.81 1.51 -2.19
N SER A 30 -1.17 1.20 -0.94
CA SER A 30 -2.06 0.10 -0.61
C SER A 30 -3.08 0.53 0.44
N ALA A 31 -4.36 0.41 0.14
CA ALA A 31 -5.39 0.40 1.17
C ALA A 31 -5.41 -0.97 1.85
N LEU A 32 -5.36 -0.97 3.18
CA LEU A 32 -5.31 -2.18 4.00
C LEU A 32 -6.69 -2.47 4.61
N PHE A 33 -7.08 -3.72 4.63
CA PHE A 33 -8.36 -4.20 5.14
C PHE A 33 -8.15 -5.42 6.05
N ASP A 34 -9.03 -5.60 7.01
CA ASP A 34 -9.24 -6.86 7.70
C ASP A 34 -10.69 -7.32 7.52
N GLU A 35 -11.11 -8.33 8.29
CA GLU A 35 -12.47 -8.91 8.23
C GLU A 35 -13.57 -7.88 8.56
N HIS A 36 -13.25 -6.78 9.25
CA HIS A 36 -14.17 -5.70 9.58
C HIS A 36 -13.98 -4.46 8.69
N GLY A 37 -13.27 -4.60 7.56
CA GLY A 37 -13.08 -3.53 6.57
C GLY A 37 -11.77 -2.77 6.74
N ARG A 38 -11.75 -1.48 6.39
CA ARG A 38 -10.49 -0.73 6.23
C ARG A 38 -9.77 -0.49 7.57
N VAL A 39 -8.47 -0.80 7.60
CA VAL A 39 -7.61 -0.61 8.79
C VAL A 39 -6.57 0.50 8.60
N GLY A 40 -6.20 0.82 7.37
CA GLY A 40 -5.19 1.83 7.12
C GLY A 40 -4.74 1.96 5.68
N ARG A 41 -3.55 2.53 5.51
CA ARG A 41 -2.89 2.70 4.22
C ARG A 41 -1.37 2.61 4.37
N SER A 42 -0.73 2.01 3.37
CA SER A 42 0.71 2.09 3.16
C SER A 42 1.03 2.92 1.93
N CYS A 43 2.12 3.68 1.99
CA CYS A 43 2.71 4.39 0.86
C CYS A 43 4.21 4.20 0.90
N GLN A 44 4.81 3.95 -0.24
CA GLN A 44 6.24 3.73 -0.38
C GLN A 44 6.74 4.41 -1.65
N SER A 45 7.75 5.27 -1.50
CA SER A 45 8.52 5.77 -2.64
C SER A 45 9.36 4.64 -3.23
N LEU A 46 9.39 4.56 -4.55
CA LEU A 46 10.07 3.52 -5.31
C LEU A 46 11.09 4.17 -6.23
N PHE A 47 12.15 3.42 -6.55
CA PHE A 47 12.95 3.64 -7.75
C PHE A 47 12.81 2.41 -8.64
N VAL A 48 12.43 2.63 -9.90
CA VAL A 48 12.17 1.60 -10.91
C VAL A 48 13.02 1.92 -12.13
N ASP A 49 13.74 0.92 -12.63
CA ASP A 49 14.65 1.01 -13.75
C ASP A 49 14.38 -0.17 -14.70
N ALA A 50 14.62 0.00 -16.00
CA ALA A 50 14.24 -0.95 -17.05
C ALA A 50 15.15 -2.19 -17.14
N ARG A 51 15.88 -2.52 -16.06
CA ARG A 51 16.85 -3.62 -16.02
C ARG A 51 16.24 -4.94 -16.46
#